data_AF-A0A7W1MFH9-F1
#
_entry.id   AF-A0A7W1MFH9-F1
#
_cell.length_a   1.000
_cell.length_b   1.000
_cell.length_c   1.000
_cell.angle_alpha   90.00
_cell.angle_beta   90.00
_cell.angle_gamma   90.00
#
_symmetry.space_group_name_H-M   'P 1'
#
loop_
_entity.id
_entity.type
_entity.pdbx_description
1 polymer ?
#
loop_
_entity_poly.entity_id
_entity_poly.type
_entity_poly.pdbx_seq_one_letter_code
_entity_poly.pdbx_strand_id
1 'polypeptide(L)'
;MILSNHYHFVGKSPDTAMNLKGMLAQFHQLTSSRVNLRDGTPSQKVWHNFWDTKLTIHTSYMARLNYVHQNAVKHGLVTKASQYPWCSAGKFEISSPGSFVNSVYSFDYKKVNVYDEY
;
A
#
# COMPACT_ATOMS: atom_id res chain seq x y z
N MET A 1 -0.82 0.62 2.84
CA MET A 1 -2.11 1.18 3.25
C MET A 1 -3.19 0.18 2.91
N ILE A 2 -4.12 -0.07 3.84
CA ILE A 2 -5.20 -1.05 3.68
C ILE A 2 -6.54 -0.30 3.66
N LEU A 3 -7.34 -0.52 2.63
CA LEU A 3 -8.73 -0.07 2.50
C LEU A 3 -9.68 -1.26 2.72
N SER A 4 -10.98 -0.98 2.77
CA SER A 4 -12.00 -2.01 2.95
C SER A 4 -12.07 -3.02 1.80
N ASN A 5 -11.72 -2.60 0.59
CA ASN A 5 -11.83 -3.37 -0.66
C ASN A 5 -10.48 -3.77 -1.27
N HIS A 6 -9.38 -3.09 -0.95
CA HIS A 6 -8.06 -3.39 -1.50
C HIS A 6 -6.91 -2.83 -0.64
N TYR A 7 -5.65 -3.07 -1.03
CA TYR A 7 -4.49 -2.49 -0.36
C TYR A 7 -3.41 -2.09 -1.35
N HIS A 8 -2.59 -1.11 -0.95
CA HIS A 8 -1.41 -0.67 -1.68
C HIS A 8 -0.17 -0.73 -0.79
N PHE A 9 0.98 -1.12 -1.33
CA PHE A 9 2.26 -1.03 -0.61
C PHE A 9 3.41 -0.75 -1.57
N VAL A 10 4.47 -0.14 -1.01
CA VAL A 10 5.77 0.03 -1.66
C VAL A 10 6.80 -0.67 -0.79
N GLY A 11 7.61 -1.55 -1.37
CA GLY A 11 8.61 -2.32 -0.66
C GLY A 11 9.90 -2.45 -1.45
N LYS A 12 11.01 -2.63 -0.73
CA LYS A 12 12.30 -2.99 -1.30
C LYS A 12 12.51 -4.48 -1.06
N SER A 13 12.75 -5.24 -2.13
CA SER A 13 13.14 -6.65 -1.98
C SER A 13 14.57 -6.73 -1.43
N PRO A 14 14.86 -7.66 -0.49
CA PRO A 14 16.21 -7.85 0.05
C PRO A 14 17.23 -8.25 -1.03
N ASP A 15 16.84 -9.15 -1.96
CA ASP A 15 17.73 -9.67 -3.00
C ASP A 15 17.19 -9.37 -4.41
N THR A 16 16.14 -10.07 -4.81
CA THR A 16 15.53 -9.93 -6.14
C THR A 16 14.02 -9.73 -6.03
N ALA A 17 13.45 -8.92 -6.93
CA ALA A 17 12.00 -8.71 -6.97
C ALA A 17 11.21 -9.97 -7.42
N MET A 18 11.89 -11.04 -7.84
CA MET A 18 11.26 -12.26 -8.35
C MET A 18 10.44 -13.01 -7.28
N ASN A 19 10.76 -12.80 -6.01
CA ASN A 19 10.05 -13.41 -4.89
C ASN A 19 8.70 -12.74 -4.58
N LEU A 20 8.36 -11.61 -5.23
CA LEU A 20 7.14 -10.86 -4.96
C LEU A 20 5.87 -11.71 -5.15
N LYS A 21 5.77 -12.42 -6.28
CA LYS A 21 4.60 -13.27 -6.57
C LYS A 21 4.42 -14.37 -5.53
N GLY A 22 5.52 -15.02 -5.12
CA GLY A 22 5.49 -16.07 -4.10
C GLY A 22 5.11 -15.53 -2.71
N MET A 23 5.67 -14.38 -2.33
CA MET A 23 5.32 -13.69 -1.09
C MET A 23 3.84 -13.29 -1.06
N LEU A 24 3.32 -12.72 -2.16
CA LEU A 24 1.92 -12.32 -2.28
C LEU A 24 0.98 -13.52 -2.22
N ALA A 25 1.31 -14.63 -2.89
CA ALA A 25 0.51 -15.84 -2.85
C ALA A 25 0.38 -16.38 -1.41
N GLN A 26 1.48 -16.44 -0.66
CA GLN A 26 1.46 -16.87 0.74
C GLN A 26 0.67 -15.88 1.61
N PHE A 27 0.90 -14.57 1.44
CA PHE A 27 0.18 -13.54 2.17
C PHE A 27 -1.34 -13.63 1.95
N HIS A 28 -1.78 -13.75 0.69
CA HIS A 28 -3.19 -13.87 0.34
C HIS A 28 -3.80 -15.17 0.88
N GLN A 29 -3.08 -16.29 0.81
CA GLN A 29 -3.55 -17.57 1.34
C GLN A 29 -3.78 -17.51 2.86
N LEU A 30 -2.76 -17.06 3.60
CA LEU A 30 -2.80 -17.00 5.06
C LEU A 30 -3.90 -16.07 5.57
N THR A 31 -4.01 -14.88 4.96
CA THR A 31 -5.02 -13.90 5.35
C THR A 31 -6.43 -14.32 4.96
N SER A 32 -6.64 -14.93 3.79
CA SER A 32 -7.95 -15.49 3.41
C SER A 32 -8.40 -16.58 4.37
N SER A 33 -7.49 -17.51 4.71
CA SER A 33 -7.77 -18.57 5.69
C SER A 33 -8.18 -17.99 7.04
N ARG A 34 -7.48 -16.96 7.52
CA ARG A 34 -7.78 -16.32 8.79
C ARG A 34 -9.13 -15.59 8.79
N VAL A 35 -9.44 -14.85 7.72
CA VAL A 35 -10.72 -14.14 7.56
C VAL A 35 -11.87 -15.13 7.47
N ASN A 36 -11.78 -16.13 6.60
CA ASN A 36 -12.82 -17.14 6.42
C ASN A 36 -13.09 -17.93 7.72
N LEU A 37 -12.05 -18.26 8.48
CA LEU A 37 -12.21 -18.93 9.78
C LEU A 37 -12.93 -18.03 10.79
N ARG A 38 -12.60 -16.73 10.82
CA ARG A 38 -13.24 -15.76 11.72
C ARG A 38 -14.71 -15.55 11.36
N ASP A 39 -15.01 -15.50 10.06
CA ASP A 39 -16.33 -15.12 9.55
C ASP A 39 -17.23 -16.35 9.31
N GLY A 40 -16.73 -17.57 9.56
CA GLY A 40 -17.50 -18.81 9.40
C GLY A 40 -17.78 -19.17 7.94
N THR A 41 -17.02 -18.62 6.99
CA THR A 41 -17.21 -18.74 5.54
C THR A 41 -16.02 -19.48 4.89
N PRO A 42 -15.81 -20.78 5.22
CA PRO A 42 -14.71 -21.53 4.62
C PRO A 42 -14.82 -21.51 3.09
N SER A 43 -13.67 -21.36 2.43
CA SER A 43 -13.54 -21.33 0.96
C SER A 43 -14.10 -20.10 0.25
N GLN A 44 -14.52 -19.03 0.95
CA GLN A 44 -14.84 -17.77 0.29
C GLN A 44 -13.56 -17.15 -0.31
N LYS A 45 -13.67 -16.64 -1.54
CA LYS A 45 -12.60 -15.90 -2.19
C LYS A 45 -12.51 -14.50 -1.60
N VAL A 46 -11.41 -14.20 -0.91
CA VAL A 46 -11.15 -12.89 -0.29
C VAL A 46 -10.31 -12.01 -1.21
N TRP A 47 -9.23 -12.56 -1.79
CA TRP A 47 -8.34 -11.82 -2.67
C TRP A 47 -8.59 -12.12 -4.15
N HIS A 48 -8.40 -11.10 -4.96
CA HIS A 48 -8.48 -11.14 -6.43
C HIS A 48 -7.08 -10.97 -7.03
N ASN A 49 -7.00 -10.42 -8.23
CA ASN A 49 -5.72 -10.18 -8.90
C ASN A 49 -4.89 -9.10 -8.16
N PHE A 50 -3.60 -9.07 -8.43
CA PHE A 50 -2.72 -7.99 -7.99
C PHE A 50 -2.11 -7.27 -9.20
N TRP A 51 -1.69 -6.04 -8.98
CA TRP A 51 -0.94 -5.24 -9.94
C TRP A 51 0.40 -4.89 -9.33
N ASP A 52 1.48 -5.04 -10.10
CA ASP A 52 2.82 -4.64 -9.67
C ASP A 52 3.49 -3.73 -10.70
N THR A 53 4.43 -2.92 -10.21
CA THR A 53 5.25 -2.06 -11.04
C THR A 53 6.64 -2.00 -10.43
N LYS A 54 7.66 -2.42 -11.19
CA LYS A 54 9.05 -2.28 -10.77
C LYS A 54 9.47 -0.81 -10.85
N LEU A 55 9.71 -0.19 -9.70
CA LEU A 55 10.18 1.19 -9.62
C LEU A 55 11.70 1.23 -9.78
N THR A 56 12.16 1.69 -10.95
CA THR A 56 13.58 1.78 -11.29
C THR A 56 14.17 3.18 -11.09
N ILE A 57 13.31 4.18 -10.91
CA ILE A 57 13.69 5.59 -10.77
C ILE A 57 13.28 6.08 -9.38
N HIS A 58 14.19 6.79 -8.71
CA HIS A 58 14.00 7.27 -7.35
C HIS A 58 12.81 8.24 -7.20
N THR A 59 12.59 9.12 -8.17
CA THR A 59 11.44 10.04 -8.17
C THR A 59 10.11 9.28 -8.28
N SER A 60 10.06 8.21 -9.08
CA SER A 60 8.90 7.31 -9.15
C SER A 60 8.64 6.61 -7.82
N TYR A 61 9.69 6.23 -7.08
CA TYR A 61 9.55 5.71 -5.72
C TYR A 61 8.92 6.73 -4.77
N MET A 62 9.42 7.98 -4.76
CA MET A 62 8.87 9.04 -3.90
C MET A 62 7.41 9.34 -4.23
N ALA A 63 7.07 9.46 -5.51
CA ALA A 63 5.69 9.70 -5.94
C ALA A 63 4.74 8.55 -5.54
N ARG A 64 5.18 7.29 -5.68
CA ARG A 64 4.37 6.12 -5.28
C ARG A 64 4.23 6.01 -3.77
N LEU A 65 5.27 6.34 -3.02
CA LEU A 65 5.18 6.36 -1.56
C LEU A 65 4.17 7.42 -1.10
N ASN A 66 4.23 8.63 -1.65
CA ASN A 66 3.25 9.68 -1.35
C ASN A 66 1.83 9.24 -1.77
N TYR A 67 1.68 8.62 -2.94
CA TYR A 67 0.39 8.07 -3.37
C TYR A 67 -0.19 7.10 -2.33
N VAL A 68 0.59 6.11 -1.88
CA VAL A 68 0.13 5.14 -0.87
C VAL A 68 -0.26 5.81 0.44
N HIS A 69 0.44 6.87 0.85
CA HIS A 69 0.10 7.62 2.07
C HIS A 69 -1.18 8.44 1.91
N GLN A 70 -1.33 9.13 0.78
CA GLN A 70 -2.45 10.04 0.52
C GLN A 70 -3.71 9.32 0.03
N ASN A 71 -3.67 8.02 -0.24
CA ASN A 71 -4.80 7.32 -0.84
C ASN A 71 -6.05 7.31 0.08
N ALA A 72 -5.88 7.26 1.41
CA ALA A 72 -7.02 7.43 2.34
C ALA A 72 -7.64 8.84 2.28
N VAL A 73 -6.82 9.87 2.03
CA VAL A 73 -7.30 11.26 1.81
C VAL A 73 -7.98 11.37 0.46
N LYS A 74 -7.41 10.75 -0.59
CA LYS A 74 -8.00 10.67 -1.93
C LYS A 74 -9.41 10.05 -1.89
N HIS A 75 -9.62 9.02 -1.07
CA HIS A 75 -10.92 8.37 -0.86
C HIS A 75 -11.80 9.05 0.21
N GLY A 76 -11.38 10.21 0.73
CA GLY A 76 -12.19 11.00 1.68
C GLY A 76 -12.36 10.40 3.08
N LEU A 77 -11.57 9.38 3.44
CA LEU A 77 -11.69 8.69 4.73
C LEU A 77 -11.12 9.51 5.89
N VAL A 78 -10.11 10.34 5.61
CA VAL A 78 -9.44 11.22 6.58
C VAL A 78 -9.02 12.52 5.90
N THR A 79 -8.81 13.56 6.70
CA THR A 79 -8.31 14.86 6.19
C THR A 79 -6.78 14.93 6.10
N LYS A 80 -6.08 14.08 6.86
CA LYS A 80 -4.62 13.97 6.86
C LYS A 80 -4.21 12.51 6.78
N ALA A 81 -3.24 12.17 5.94
CA ALA A 81 -2.75 10.81 5.75
C ALA A 81 -2.35 10.12 7.06
N SER A 82 -1.69 10.83 7.98
CA SER A 82 -1.25 10.31 9.27
C SER A 82 -2.37 9.96 10.25
N GLN A 83 -3.61 10.42 9.99
CA GLN A 83 -4.78 10.07 10.80
C GLN A 83 -5.37 8.71 10.44
N TYR A 84 -4.98 8.10 9.32
CA TYR A 84 -5.53 6.81 8.91
C TYR A 84 -4.77 5.66 9.60
N PRO A 85 -5.41 4.90 10.51
CA PRO A 85 -4.72 3.92 11.36
C PRO A 85 -4.16 2.73 10.59
N TRP A 86 -4.70 2.45 9.41
CA TRP A 86 -4.25 1.34 8.54
C TRP A 86 -3.29 1.82 7.43
N CYS A 87 -2.62 2.95 7.66
CA CYS A 87 -1.54 3.48 6.84
C CYS A 87 -0.24 3.60 7.64
N SER A 88 0.90 3.53 6.93
CA SER A 88 2.21 3.81 7.52
C SER A 88 2.51 5.31 7.64
N ALA A 89 1.67 6.21 7.11
CA ALA A 89 1.93 7.65 7.06
C ALA A 89 2.26 8.26 8.43
N GLY A 90 1.50 7.96 9.48
CA GLY A 90 1.76 8.50 10.82
C GLY A 90 3.11 8.05 11.38
N LYS A 91 3.44 6.76 11.25
CA LYS A 91 4.76 6.25 11.66
C LYS A 91 5.88 6.84 10.81
N PHE A 92 5.64 7.03 9.51
CA PHE A 92 6.59 7.61 8.59
C PHE A 92 6.95 9.05 8.97
N GLU A 93 5.95 9.88 9.28
CA GLU A 93 6.14 11.27 9.74
C GLU A 93 6.96 11.35 11.04
N ILE A 94 6.75 10.40 11.96
CA ILE A 94 7.43 10.39 13.28
C ILE A 94 8.87 9.86 13.18
N SER A 95 9.09 8.82 12.38
CA SER A 95 10.36 8.07 12.40
C SER A 95 11.37 8.47 11.32
N SER A 96 10.99 9.35 10.39
CA SER A 96 11.85 9.76 9.28
C SER A 96 12.38 11.18 9.46
N PRO A 97 13.54 11.53 8.87
CA PRO A 97 14.00 12.91 8.83
C PRO A 97 12.97 13.82 8.16
N GLY A 98 12.71 15.00 8.75
CA GLY A 98 11.71 15.93 8.20
C GLY A 98 11.99 16.35 6.76
N SER A 99 13.26 16.47 6.37
CA SER A 99 13.66 16.72 4.97
C SER A 99 13.21 15.61 4.02
N PHE A 100 13.25 14.35 4.45
CA PHE A 100 12.79 13.22 3.65
C PHE A 100 11.26 13.19 3.55
N VAL A 101 10.56 13.42 4.67
CA VAL A 101 9.09 13.53 4.69
C VAL A 101 8.62 14.62 3.72
N ASN A 102 9.20 15.82 3.84
CA ASN A 102 8.90 16.95 2.96
C ASN A 102 9.19 16.63 1.49
N SER A 103 10.31 15.96 1.22
CA SER A 103 10.67 15.54 -0.14
C SER A 103 9.61 14.60 -0.71
N VAL A 104 9.20 13.56 0.02
CA VAL A 104 8.16 12.61 -0.42
C VAL A 104 6.84 13.34 -0.67
N TYR A 105 6.41 14.21 0.25
CA TYR A 105 5.13 14.92 0.15
C TYR A 105 5.11 16.02 -0.92
N SER A 106 6.27 16.49 -1.38
CA SER A 106 6.36 17.43 -2.52
C SER A 106 6.03 16.80 -3.88
N PHE A 107 6.07 15.47 -4.01
CA PHE A 107 5.72 14.82 -5.28
C PHE A 107 4.21 14.79 -5.46
N ASP A 108 3.74 15.29 -6.61
CA ASP A 108 2.32 15.29 -6.93
C ASP A 108 1.79 13.87 -7.13
N TYR A 109 1.09 13.36 -6.11
CA TYR A 109 0.50 12.02 -6.14
C TYR A 109 -0.66 11.90 -7.14
N LYS A 110 -1.25 13.01 -7.61
CA LYS A 110 -2.37 12.99 -8.56
C LYS A 110 -1.94 12.59 -9.97
N LYS A 111 -0.65 12.76 -10.30
CA LYS A 111 -0.07 12.33 -11.58
C LYS A 111 0.27 10.84 -11.63
N VAL A 112 0.09 10.13 -10.51
CA VAL A 112 0.45 8.74 -10.38
C VAL A 112 -0.66 7.88 -10.99
N ASN A 113 -0.41 7.31 -12.18
CA ASN A 113 -1.37 6.42 -12.83
C ASN A 113 -1.38 5.05 -12.15
N VAL A 114 -2.45 4.73 -11.42
CA VAL A 114 -2.68 3.45 -10.72
C VAL A 114 -4.14 3.10 -10.91
N TYR A 115 -4.41 1.82 -11.16
CA TYR A 115 -5.76 1.31 -11.05
C TYR A 115 -6.16 1.26 -9.56
N ASP A 116 -7.24 1.94 -9.20
CA ASP A 116 -7.62 2.22 -7.81
C ASP A 116 -9.14 2.27 -7.58
N GLU A 117 -9.92 1.87 -8.59
CA GLU A 117 -11.38 1.81 -8.51
C GLU A 117 -11.79 0.34 -8.40
N TYR A 118 -12.30 -0.04 -7.24
CA TYR A 118 -12.64 -1.41 -6.86
C TYR A 118 -13.99 -1.46 -6.13
#